data_AF-H9EZN7-F1
#
_entry.id   AF-H9EZN7-F1
#
_cell.length_a   1.000
_cell.length_b   1.000
_cell.length_c   1.000
_cell.angle_alpha   90.00
_cell.angle_beta   90.00
_cell.angle_gamma   90.00
#
_symmetry.space_group_name_H-M   'P 1'
#
loop_
_entity.id
_entity.type
_entity.pdbx_description
1 polymer ?
#
loop_
_entity_poly.entity_id
_entity_poly.type
_entity_poly.pdbx_seq_one_letter_code
_entity_poly.pdbx_strand_id
1 'polypeptide(L)'
;MASKGAGMSFSRKSYRLTSDAEKSRVTGIVQEKLLNDYLNRIFSSSDHVPPAATSRKPLNFQNLPEHLDQLLQVDNEEEESQGQVEGRLGPSTVVLDHTGGFEGLLLVDDDLLGVIGHSNFGTIRSTTCVYKGKWVYEVLISSQGLMQIGWCTISCRFNHEEG
;
A
#
# COMPACT_ATOMS: atom_id res chain seq x y z
N MET A 1 -37.78 -38.17 -32.57
CA MET A 1 -38.02 -37.08 -31.60
C MET A 1 -36.93 -37.18 -30.54
N ALA A 2 -35.76 -36.60 -30.79
CA ALA A 2 -34.57 -36.77 -29.96
C ALA A 2 -34.36 -35.54 -29.05
N SER A 3 -34.25 -35.82 -27.76
CA SER A 3 -33.84 -34.91 -26.69
C SER A 3 -32.44 -34.32 -26.96
N LYS A 4 -32.28 -33.01 -26.76
CA LYS A 4 -30.98 -32.35 -26.67
C LYS A 4 -30.89 -31.59 -25.35
N GLY A 5 -30.26 -32.21 -24.36
CA GLY A 5 -29.71 -31.53 -23.20
C GLY A 5 -28.42 -30.80 -23.60
N ALA A 6 -28.37 -29.49 -23.40
CA ALA A 6 -27.18 -28.68 -23.60
C ALA A 6 -26.34 -28.71 -22.32
N GLY A 7 -25.27 -29.52 -22.32
CA GLY A 7 -24.23 -29.47 -21.29
C GLY A 7 -23.35 -28.24 -21.52
N MET A 8 -23.31 -27.32 -20.55
CA MET A 8 -22.34 -26.23 -20.54
C MET A 8 -20.98 -26.78 -20.10
N SER A 9 -20.02 -26.83 -21.02
CA SER A 9 -18.63 -27.17 -20.74
C SER A 9 -17.91 -25.93 -20.20
N PHE A 10 -17.52 -25.95 -18.92
CA PHE A 10 -16.62 -24.95 -18.36
C PHE A 10 -15.18 -25.29 -18.76
N SER A 11 -14.56 -24.41 -19.55
CA SER A 11 -13.14 -24.52 -19.89
C SER A 11 -12.29 -24.28 -18.64
N ARG A 12 -11.79 -25.36 -18.05
CA ARG A 12 -10.86 -25.34 -16.91
C ARG A 12 -9.49 -24.89 -17.40
N LYS A 13 -9.22 -23.59 -17.37
CA LYS A 13 -7.89 -23.04 -17.68
C LYS A 13 -6.94 -23.39 -16.53
N SER A 14 -6.12 -24.42 -16.72
CA SER A 14 -4.98 -24.72 -15.87
C SER A 14 -3.86 -23.71 -16.14
N TYR A 15 -3.51 -22.89 -15.16
CA TYR A 15 -2.35 -22.00 -15.24
C TYR A 15 -1.08 -22.83 -15.09
N ARG A 16 -0.40 -23.13 -16.22
CA ARG A 16 0.98 -23.61 -16.21
C ARG A 16 1.91 -22.41 -16.24
N LEU A 17 2.76 -22.28 -15.23
CA LEU A 17 3.89 -21.36 -15.23
C LEU A 17 4.96 -21.93 -16.18
N THR A 18 4.90 -21.53 -17.45
CA THR A 18 6.03 -21.71 -18.36
C THR A 18 6.86 -20.45 -18.31
N SER A 19 8.11 -20.58 -17.85
CA SER A 19 9.15 -19.58 -17.97
C SER A 19 9.53 -19.45 -19.44
N ASP A 20 8.84 -18.59 -20.18
CA ASP A 20 9.30 -18.16 -21.48
C ASP A 20 9.29 -16.64 -21.55
N ALA A 21 10.42 -16.09 -21.98
CA ALA A 21 10.70 -14.66 -22.00
C ALA A 21 9.97 -14.00 -23.18
N GLU A 22 8.63 -14.04 -23.19
CA GLU A 22 7.83 -13.18 -24.04
C GLU A 22 7.62 -11.84 -23.34
N LYS A 23 8.01 -10.77 -24.03
CA LYS A 23 7.77 -9.38 -23.62
C LYS A 23 6.30 -9.24 -23.24
N SER A 24 6.06 -9.09 -21.94
CA SER A 24 4.75 -8.81 -21.36
C SER A 24 4.13 -7.64 -22.13
N ARG A 25 3.10 -7.93 -22.92
CA ARG A 25 2.21 -6.88 -23.42
C ARG A 25 1.40 -6.43 -22.21
N VAL A 26 2.00 -5.52 -21.45
CA VAL A 26 1.37 -4.81 -20.35
C VAL A 26 0.18 -4.03 -20.94
N THR A 27 -1.02 -4.56 -20.75
CA THR A 27 -2.27 -3.81 -20.89
C THR A 27 -2.39 -2.83 -19.72
N GLY A 28 -1.47 -1.87 -19.66
CA GLY A 28 -1.52 -0.75 -18.74
C GLY A 28 -2.37 0.34 -19.37
N ILE A 29 -3.36 0.83 -18.63
CA ILE A 29 -4.21 1.98 -19.01
C ILE A 29 -3.36 3.27 -19.18
N VAL A 30 -2.09 3.25 -18.76
CA VAL A 30 -1.20 4.41 -18.69
C VAL A 30 0.13 4.11 -19.39
N GLN A 31 0.59 5.06 -20.21
CA GLN A 31 1.88 4.97 -20.90
C GLN A 31 3.04 5.16 -19.92
N GLU A 32 3.83 4.10 -19.72
CA GLU A 32 4.91 4.02 -18.72
C GLU A 32 5.90 5.20 -18.77
N LYS A 33 6.32 5.62 -19.97
CA LYS A 33 7.21 6.77 -20.12
C LYS A 33 6.60 8.08 -19.59
N LEU A 34 5.33 8.33 -19.92
CA LEU A 34 4.65 9.55 -19.46
C LEU A 34 4.45 9.53 -17.94
N LEU A 35 4.17 8.36 -17.36
CA LEU A 35 4.09 8.19 -15.91
C LEU A 35 5.45 8.47 -15.26
N ASN A 36 6.52 7.86 -15.76
CA ASN A 36 7.87 8.06 -15.22
C ASN A 36 8.33 9.52 -15.34
N ASP A 37 8.09 10.16 -16.49
CA ASP A 37 8.43 11.58 -16.68
C ASP A 37 7.64 12.49 -15.72
N TYR A 38 6.35 12.18 -15.51
CA TYR A 38 5.50 12.89 -14.56
C TYR A 38 5.99 12.72 -13.11
N LEU A 39 6.30 11.48 -12.71
CA LEU A 39 6.83 11.17 -11.38
C LEU A 39 8.16 11.88 -11.14
N ASN A 40 9.09 11.84 -12.11
CA ASN A 40 10.38 12.54 -12.01
C ASN A 40 10.22 14.05 -11.89
N ARG A 41 9.24 14.65 -12.56
CA ARG A 41 8.93 16.08 -12.45
C ARG A 41 8.33 16.44 -11.09
N ILE A 42 7.47 15.59 -10.54
CA ILE A 42 6.87 15.86 -9.23
C ILE A 42 7.89 15.65 -8.13
N PHE A 43 8.62 14.54 -8.14
CA PHE A 43 9.52 14.15 -7.06
C PHE A 43 10.98 14.49 -7.35
N SER A 44 11.26 15.50 -8.18
CA SER A 44 12.64 15.90 -8.48
C SER A 44 13.42 16.11 -7.18
N SER A 45 14.45 15.28 -6.98
CA SER A 45 15.33 15.38 -5.83
C SER A 45 16.07 16.71 -5.94
N SER A 46 15.83 17.62 -4.99
CA SER A 46 16.80 18.69 -4.75
C SER A 46 18.08 18.01 -4.24
N ASP A 47 19.19 18.31 -4.89
CA ASP A 47 20.49 17.69 -4.65
C ASP A 47 20.89 17.62 -3.16
N HIS A 48 21.55 16.52 -2.80
CA HIS A 48 22.38 16.31 -1.60
C HIS A 48 21.72 16.18 -0.22
N VAL A 49 20.83 15.22 -0.05
CA VAL A 49 20.75 14.50 1.24
C VAL A 49 20.80 13.00 0.95
N PRO A 50 21.85 12.27 1.37
CA PRO A 50 21.84 10.82 1.24
C PRO A 50 20.62 10.27 1.99
N PRO A 51 19.84 9.35 1.40
CA PRO A 51 18.75 8.73 2.13
C PRO A 51 19.33 8.09 3.39
N ALA A 52 18.70 8.33 4.55
CA ALA A 52 19.14 7.75 5.83
C ALA A 52 19.26 6.20 5.78
N ALA A 53 18.66 5.57 4.78
CA ALA A 53 18.74 4.14 4.50
C ALA A 53 20.13 3.63 4.04
N THR A 54 21.01 4.46 3.47
CA THR A 54 22.31 3.99 2.93
C THR A 54 23.47 4.01 3.93
N SER A 55 23.29 4.52 5.15
CA SER A 55 24.37 4.61 6.14
C SER A 55 24.52 3.36 7.04
N ARG A 56 23.87 2.24 6.70
CA ARG A 56 23.97 1.02 7.51
C ARG A 56 25.23 0.24 7.15
N LYS A 57 26.07 -0.01 8.15
CA LYS A 57 27.24 -0.90 8.06
C LYS A 57 26.76 -2.26 7.53
N PRO A 58 27.39 -2.84 6.49
CA PRO A 58 26.90 -4.07 5.87
C PRO A 58 26.94 -5.23 6.89
N LEU A 59 25.80 -5.91 7.05
CA LEU A 59 25.66 -7.06 7.93
C LEU A 59 26.47 -8.24 7.40
N ASN A 60 27.27 -8.85 8.26
CA ASN A 60 28.06 -10.03 7.99
C ASN A 60 28.09 -10.95 9.23
N PHE A 61 28.64 -12.15 9.09
CA PHE A 61 28.61 -13.12 10.18
C PHE A 61 29.39 -12.70 11.44
N GLN A 62 30.35 -11.78 11.32
CA GLN A 62 31.19 -11.31 12.42
C GLN A 62 30.50 -10.22 13.23
N ASN A 63 29.65 -9.39 12.61
CA ASN A 63 28.91 -8.31 13.28
C ASN A 63 27.46 -8.67 13.62
N LEU A 64 27.01 -9.88 13.27
CA LEU A 64 25.66 -10.37 13.56
C LEU A 64 25.34 -10.43 15.05
N PRO A 65 26.22 -10.94 15.95
CA PRO A 65 25.91 -11.02 17.37
C PRO A 65 25.68 -9.64 17.98
N GLU A 66 26.56 -8.68 17.64
CA GLU A 66 26.49 -7.28 18.09
C GLU A 66 25.21 -6.59 17.59
N HIS A 67 24.78 -6.90 16.37
CA HIS A 67 23.56 -6.38 15.79
C HIS A 67 22.30 -6.98 16.43
N LEU A 68 22.32 -8.27 16.79
CA LEU A 68 21.22 -8.90 17.54
C LEU A 68 21.11 -8.30 18.94
N ASP A 69 22.23 -8.06 19.62
CA ASP A 69 22.25 -7.41 20.94
C ASP A 69 21.77 -5.95 20.87
N GLN A 70 22.01 -5.24 19.76
CA GLN A 70 21.42 -3.91 19.53
C GLN A 70 19.91 -3.97 19.27
N LEU A 71 19.41 -4.94 18.50
CA LEU A 71 17.98 -5.11 18.25
C LEU A 71 17.20 -5.54 19.50
N LEU A 72 17.87 -6.25 20.43
CA LEU A 72 17.28 -6.72 21.68
C LEU A 72 17.35 -5.67 22.80
N GLN A 73 18.10 -4.58 22.62
CA GLN A 73 18.08 -3.43 23.51
C GLN A 73 16.79 -2.65 23.29
N VAL A 74 15.85 -2.79 24.22
CA VAL A 74 14.64 -1.98 24.30
C VAL A 74 15.01 -0.63 24.92
N ASP A 75 15.58 0.26 24.12
CA ASP A 75 15.71 1.66 24.50
C ASP A 75 14.34 2.33 24.33
N ASN A 76 13.60 2.37 25.44
CA ASN A 76 12.24 2.88 25.54
C ASN A 76 12.10 4.39 25.27
N GLU A 77 13.16 5.09 24.83
CA GLU A 77 13.18 6.56 24.74
C GLU A 77 13.83 7.12 23.45
N GLU A 78 14.52 6.34 22.61
CA GLU A 78 15.22 6.87 21.42
C GLU A 78 14.50 6.64 20.07
N GLU A 79 13.55 5.69 19.99
CA GLU A 79 12.84 5.37 18.74
C GLU A 79 11.89 6.47 18.25
N GLU A 80 11.45 7.38 19.12
CA GLU A 80 10.56 8.49 18.71
C GLU A 80 11.25 9.49 17.77
N SER A 81 12.58 9.63 17.84
CA SER A 81 13.31 10.66 17.10
C SER A 81 13.85 10.20 15.73
N GLN A 82 14.13 8.91 15.55
CA GLN A 82 14.82 8.40 14.35
C GLN A 82 13.90 8.14 13.16
N GLY A 83 12.58 8.26 13.33
CA GLY A 83 11.57 8.00 12.30
C GLY A 83 10.73 9.20 11.87
N GLN A 84 10.92 10.38 12.48
CA GLN A 84 10.05 11.53 12.22
C GLN A 84 10.50 12.29 10.95
N VAL A 85 9.99 11.85 9.80
CA VAL A 85 10.12 12.60 8.55
C VAL A 85 9.30 13.88 8.66
N GLU A 86 9.92 15.04 8.44
CA GLU A 86 9.23 16.31 8.43
C GLU A 86 8.02 16.25 7.49
N GLY A 87 6.84 16.62 8.00
CA GLY A 87 5.60 16.58 7.21
C GLY A 87 4.82 15.28 7.32
N ARG A 88 5.24 14.31 8.15
CA ARG A 88 4.50 13.09 8.48
C ARG A 88 4.18 13.01 9.97
N LEU A 89 2.99 12.50 10.29
CA LEU A 89 2.56 12.14 11.64
C LEU A 89 2.09 10.69 11.63
N GLY A 90 2.52 9.90 12.62
CA GLY A 90 2.20 8.48 12.73
C GLY A 90 3.38 7.56 12.37
N PRO A 91 3.15 6.23 12.39
CA PRO A 91 4.18 5.22 12.17
C PRO A 91 4.86 5.30 10.80
N SER A 92 6.09 4.80 10.69
CA SER A 92 6.77 4.74 9.39
C SER A 92 6.16 3.72 8.43
N THR A 93 5.62 2.63 8.96
CA THR A 93 4.87 1.64 8.19
C THR A 93 3.41 2.04 8.18
N VAL A 94 2.91 2.45 7.02
CA VAL A 94 1.53 2.91 6.83
C VAL A 94 0.63 1.71 6.58
N VAL A 95 -0.44 1.59 7.36
CA VAL A 95 -1.48 0.57 7.20
C VAL A 95 -2.87 1.21 7.34
N LEU A 96 -3.93 0.43 7.13
CA LEU A 96 -5.30 0.87 7.36
C LEU A 96 -5.63 0.85 8.87
N ASP A 97 -6.19 1.95 9.38
CA ASP A 97 -6.57 2.09 10.78
C ASP A 97 -7.95 1.46 11.03
N HIS A 98 -7.93 0.18 11.37
CA HIS A 98 -9.10 -0.61 11.75
C HIS A 98 -9.52 -0.42 13.22
N THR A 99 -8.83 0.41 14.00
CA THR A 99 -9.10 0.60 15.44
C THR A 99 -9.99 1.80 15.73
N GLY A 100 -9.78 2.91 15.02
CA GLY A 100 -10.58 4.12 15.18
C GLY A 100 -10.66 4.99 13.92
N GLY A 101 -10.01 4.56 12.84
CA GLY A 101 -9.92 5.30 11.59
C GLY A 101 -11.05 4.98 10.61
N PHE A 102 -12.05 4.18 10.99
CA PHE A 102 -13.06 3.66 10.08
C PHE A 102 -14.50 3.92 10.52
N GLU A 103 -15.40 3.90 9.53
CA GLU A 103 -16.85 3.98 9.67
C GLU A 103 -17.51 2.95 8.74
N GLY A 104 -18.62 2.38 9.19
CA GLY A 104 -19.36 1.34 8.46
C GLY A 104 -18.86 -0.09 8.72
N LEU A 105 -19.31 -1.05 7.91
CA LEU A 105 -18.92 -2.46 8.03
C LEU A 105 -17.87 -2.79 6.98
N LEU A 106 -16.64 -3.02 7.45
CA LEU A 106 -15.47 -3.31 6.63
C LEU A 106 -14.86 -4.64 7.06
N LEU A 107 -14.43 -5.44 6.09
CA LEU A 107 -13.53 -6.57 6.31
C LEU A 107 -12.12 -6.12 5.94
N VAL A 108 -11.18 -6.23 6.87
CA VAL A 108 -9.79 -5.83 6.70
C VAL A 108 -8.93 -7.08 6.77
N ASP A 109 -7.94 -7.19 5.87
CA ASP A 109 -7.01 -8.32 5.84
C ASP A 109 -6.06 -8.33 7.06
N ASP A 110 -5.47 -9.48 7.39
CA ASP A 110 -4.58 -9.63 8.55
C ASP A 110 -3.34 -8.72 8.50
N ASP A 111 -2.88 -8.38 7.30
CA ASP A 111 -1.75 -7.45 7.08
C ASP A 111 -2.15 -5.97 7.11
N LEU A 112 -3.45 -5.69 7.25
CA LEU A 112 -4.04 -4.36 7.30
C LEU A 112 -3.82 -3.51 6.03
N LEU A 113 -3.55 -4.13 4.88
CA LEU A 113 -3.35 -3.46 3.59
C LEU A 113 -4.53 -3.64 2.64
N GLY A 114 -5.35 -4.67 2.83
CA GLY A 114 -6.56 -4.91 2.07
C GLY A 114 -7.83 -4.58 2.85
N VAL A 115 -8.84 -4.06 2.15
CA VAL A 115 -10.17 -3.80 2.71
C VAL A 115 -11.28 -4.09 1.71
N ILE A 116 -12.38 -4.67 2.20
CA ILE A 116 -13.62 -4.91 1.46
C ILE A 116 -14.78 -4.25 2.21
N GLY A 117 -15.49 -3.36 1.53
CA GLY A 117 -16.72 -2.76 2.04
C GLY A 117 -17.90 -3.73 1.97
N HIS A 118 -18.62 -3.89 3.08
CA HIS A 118 -19.83 -4.72 3.19
C HIS A 118 -21.10 -3.91 3.47
N SER A 119 -20.96 -2.61 3.71
CA SER A 119 -22.02 -1.65 3.95
C SER A 119 -22.19 -0.75 2.70
N ASN A 120 -23.31 -0.04 2.55
CA ASN A 120 -23.55 0.91 1.44
C ASN A 120 -22.34 1.84 1.20
N PHE A 121 -22.02 2.68 2.19
CA PHE A 121 -20.76 3.39 2.28
C PHE A 121 -20.02 2.95 3.54
N GLY A 122 -18.73 2.72 3.39
CA GLY A 122 -17.80 2.43 4.46
C GLY A 122 -16.49 3.12 4.13
N THR A 123 -15.92 3.80 5.11
CA THR A 123 -14.71 4.62 4.94
C THR A 123 -13.67 4.17 5.93
N ILE A 124 -12.42 4.07 5.50
CA ILE A 124 -11.27 3.78 6.36
C ILE A 124 -10.13 4.72 6.02
N ARG A 125 -9.44 5.19 7.05
CA ARG A 125 -8.25 6.03 6.94
C ARG A 125 -7.00 5.18 7.16
N SER A 126 -5.86 5.69 6.70
CA SER A 126 -4.57 5.13 7.07
C SER A 126 -4.14 5.57 8.47
N THR A 127 -3.16 4.88 9.05
CA THR A 127 -2.56 5.21 10.35
C THR A 127 -1.66 6.45 10.34
N THR A 128 -1.49 7.09 9.19
CA THR A 128 -0.49 8.15 8.97
C THR A 128 -1.10 9.35 8.29
N CYS A 129 -0.80 10.55 8.81
CA CYS A 129 -1.19 11.83 8.25
C CYS A 129 0.04 12.55 7.67
N VAL A 130 -0.16 13.32 6.60
CA VAL A 130 0.89 14.13 5.98
C VAL A 130 0.46 15.60 5.91
N TYR A 131 1.37 16.52 6.24
CA TYR A 131 1.10 17.97 6.33
C TYR A 131 2.11 18.85 5.60
N LYS A 132 3.25 18.30 5.17
CA LYS A 132 4.29 19.01 4.42
C LYS A 132 5.03 18.05 3.50
N GLY A 133 5.53 18.55 2.37
CA GLY A 133 6.30 17.75 1.40
C GLY A 133 5.45 17.23 0.24
N LYS A 134 6.01 16.27 -0.50
CA LYS A 134 5.35 15.62 -1.65
C LYS A 134 5.19 14.14 -1.33
N TRP A 135 3.97 13.63 -1.47
CA TRP A 135 3.62 12.27 -1.08
C TRP A 135 2.87 11.57 -2.21
N VAL A 136 3.02 10.25 -2.27
CA VAL A 136 2.30 9.36 -3.19
C VAL A 136 1.89 8.11 -2.45
N TYR A 137 0.77 7.53 -2.87
CA TYR A 137 0.34 6.20 -2.47
C TYR A 137 -0.22 5.50 -3.71
N GLU A 138 -0.25 4.18 -3.66
CA GLU A 138 -0.80 3.34 -4.72
C GLU A 138 -1.94 2.51 -4.15
N VAL A 139 -2.96 2.22 -4.97
CA VAL A 139 -4.09 1.38 -4.58
C VAL A 139 -4.36 0.38 -5.68
N LEU A 140 -4.48 -0.90 -5.32
CA LEU A 140 -4.91 -1.96 -6.20
C LEU A 140 -6.42 -2.16 -6.07
N ILE A 141 -7.15 -2.02 -7.18
CA ILE A 141 -8.60 -2.28 -7.22
C ILE A 141 -8.83 -3.76 -7.57
N SER A 142 -9.27 -4.53 -6.58
CA SER A 142 -9.45 -5.99 -6.70
C SER A 142 -10.90 -6.41 -6.98
N SER A 143 -11.88 -5.50 -6.83
CA SER A 143 -13.31 -5.79 -6.98
C SER A 143 -14.02 -4.73 -7.83
N GLN A 144 -15.23 -5.05 -8.28
CA GLN A 144 -16.10 -4.09 -8.96
C GLN A 144 -17.01 -3.41 -7.93
N GLY A 145 -17.24 -2.10 -8.09
CA GLY A 145 -18.10 -1.33 -7.21
C GLY A 145 -17.91 0.17 -7.36
N LEU A 146 -18.70 0.95 -6.62
CA LEU A 146 -18.48 2.38 -6.45
C LEU A 146 -17.48 2.58 -5.32
N MET A 147 -16.34 3.19 -5.62
CA MET A 147 -15.26 3.43 -4.68
C MET A 147 -14.78 4.87 -4.82
N GLN A 148 -14.60 5.57 -3.70
CA GLN A 148 -13.97 6.88 -3.62
C GLN A 148 -12.61 6.72 -2.95
N ILE A 149 -11.55 7.10 -3.65
CA ILE A 149 -10.16 6.97 -3.18
C ILE A 149 -9.54 8.35 -3.25
N GLY A 150 -8.94 8.79 -2.14
CA GLY A 150 -8.41 10.14 -2.07
C GLY A 150 -7.77 10.47 -0.73
N TRP A 151 -7.47 11.76 -0.58
CA TRP A 151 -7.01 12.34 0.67
C TRP A 151 -8.19 12.98 1.39
N CYS A 152 -8.19 12.89 2.72
CA CYS A 152 -9.13 13.59 3.57
C CYS A 152 -8.40 14.29 4.71
N THR A 153 -8.99 15.36 5.24
CA THR A 153 -8.51 15.98 6.47
C THR A 153 -9.11 15.28 7.68
N ILE A 154 -8.52 15.47 8.85
CA ILE A 154 -9.05 14.91 10.10
C ILE A 154 -10.45 15.46 10.45
N SER A 155 -10.84 16.60 9.88
CA SER A 155 -12.15 17.21 10.08
C SER A 155 -13.26 16.59 9.22
N CYS A 156 -12.91 15.78 8.22
CA CYS A 156 -13.89 15.06 7.42
C CYS A 156 -14.71 14.12 8.32
N ARG A 157 -16.03 14.14 8.13
CA ARG A 157 -16.97 13.26 8.82
C ARG A 157 -17.51 12.30 7.78
N PHE A 158 -17.39 11.02 8.07
CA PHE A 158 -17.91 9.96 7.23
C PHE A 158 -19.10 9.33 7.93
N ASN A 159 -20.09 8.94 7.15
CA ASN A 159 -21.26 8.24 7.68
C ASN A 159 -21.73 7.20 6.66
N HIS A 160 -22.82 6.52 6.98
CA HIS A 160 -23.31 5.42 6.16
C HIS A 160 -24.00 5.86 4.86
N GLU A 161 -24.34 7.14 4.73
CA GLU A 161 -25.02 7.75 3.59
C GLU A 161 -24.07 8.63 2.74
N GLU A 162 -23.01 9.14 3.34
CA GLU A 162 -22.00 10.03 2.75
C GLU A 162 -20.60 9.47 3.00
N GLY A 163 -19.96 9.03 1.90
CA GLY A 163 -18.60 8.48 1.87
C GLY A 163 -17.49 9.50 1.67
#